data_AF-A0AAE1J2J4-F1
#
_entry.id   AF-A0AAE1J2J4-F1
#
_cell.length_a   1.000
_cell.length_b   1.000
_cell.length_c   1.000
_cell.angle_alpha   90.00
_cell.angle_beta   90.00
_cell.angle_gamma   90.00
#
_symmetry.space_group_name_H-M   'P 1'
#
loop_
_entity.id
_entity.type
_entity.pdbx_description
1 polymer ?
#
loop_
_entity_poly.entity_id
_entity_poly.type
_entity_poly.pdbx_seq_one_letter_code
_entity_poly.pdbx_strand_id
1 'polypeptide(L)'
;MAEEEVILREDDRGTEKKKVMLVIDESDYSYYALIWSLKTLKESLRSKNIILLMVQPAVDSNYTFSGLLGTARLYSHYNLRPDFVNSYKENQKKLALALLERAKSICATHGVDAEICTEEGDARTAICDAVEKLNIDLLVLGEQEIGTIKRALIGSVGNYCVQNAKCPVLVVKKPE
;
A
#
# COMPACT_ATOMS: atom_id res chain seq x y z
N MET A 1 -45.49 16.84 5.48
CA MET A 1 -44.50 15.76 5.31
C MET A 1 -43.16 16.42 5.52
N ALA A 2 -42.49 16.11 6.63
CA ALA A 2 -41.21 16.73 6.98
C ALA A 2 -40.10 16.07 6.15
N GLU A 3 -39.29 16.87 5.46
CA GLU A 3 -38.03 16.42 4.88
C GLU A 3 -37.04 16.22 6.03
N GLU A 4 -36.61 14.97 6.22
CA GLU A 4 -35.64 14.61 7.24
C GLU A 4 -34.25 14.96 6.70
N GLU A 5 -33.76 16.14 7.10
CA GLU A 5 -32.41 16.59 6.80
C GLU A 5 -31.42 15.68 7.53
N VAL A 6 -30.71 14.83 6.80
CA VAL A 6 -29.69 13.94 7.35
C VAL A 6 -28.50 14.80 7.78
N ILE A 7 -28.52 15.26 9.02
CA ILE A 7 -27.39 15.92 9.67
C ILE A 7 -26.31 14.87 9.86
N LEU A 8 -25.29 14.87 9.00
CA LEU A 8 -24.05 14.13 9.23
C LEU A 8 -23.45 14.64 10.53
N ARG A 9 -23.56 13.84 11.59
CA ARG A 9 -22.89 14.10 12.86
C ARG A 9 -21.39 14.17 12.59
N GLU A 10 -20.81 15.34 12.80
CA GLU A 10 -19.36 15.46 12.91
C GLU A 10 -18.92 14.53 14.04
N ASP A 11 -18.11 13.54 13.68
CA ASP A 11 -17.50 12.60 14.60
C ASP A 11 -16.62 13.38 15.59
N ASP A 12 -16.98 13.32 16.87
CA ASP A 12 -16.45 14.10 18.00
C ASP A 12 -15.03 13.62 18.42
N ARG A 13 -14.23 13.15 17.45
CA ARG A 13 -12.79 12.90 17.62
C ARG A 13 -12.06 14.24 17.60
N GLY A 14 -12.14 14.94 18.73
CA GLY A 14 -11.43 16.18 18.96
C GLY A 14 -9.95 16.10 18.56
N THR A 15 -9.52 17.05 17.72
CA THR A 15 -8.13 17.52 17.55
C THR A 15 -7.04 16.56 17.05
N GLU A 16 -7.29 15.27 16.87
CA GLU A 16 -6.24 14.37 16.33
C GLU A 16 -6.13 14.53 14.80
N LYS A 17 -4.90 14.80 14.33
CA LYS A 17 -4.63 14.91 12.89
C LYS A 17 -4.94 13.56 12.22
N LYS A 18 -5.91 13.56 11.32
CA LYS A 18 -6.26 12.38 10.53
C LYS A 18 -5.02 11.82 9.81
N LYS A 19 -4.83 10.50 9.86
CA LYS A 19 -3.72 9.78 9.22
C LYS A 19 -4.15 9.19 7.90
N VAL A 20 -3.39 9.45 6.84
CA VAL A 20 -3.64 8.90 5.50
C VAL A 20 -2.46 8.03 5.13
N MET A 21 -2.74 6.78 4.77
CA MET A 21 -1.72 5.85 4.31
C MET A 21 -1.86 5.64 2.81
N LEU A 22 -0.78 5.81 2.06
CA LEU A 22 -0.70 5.50 0.64
C LEU A 22 0.23 4.30 0.43
N VAL A 23 -0.24 3.30 -0.30
CA VAL A 23 0.57 2.13 -0.61
C VAL A 23 1.37 2.38 -1.89
N ILE A 24 2.68 2.22 -1.79
CA ILE A 24 3.66 2.42 -2.87
C ILE A 24 4.30 1.08 -3.21
N ASP A 25 4.42 0.82 -4.50
CA ASP A 25 5.12 -0.33 -5.08
C ASP A 25 5.93 0.12 -6.31
N GLU A 26 6.44 -0.83 -7.10
CA GLU A 26 7.19 -0.54 -8.33
C GLU A 26 6.31 -0.06 -9.50
N SER A 27 4.98 -0.09 -9.35
CA SER A 27 4.05 0.12 -10.46
C SER A 27 3.75 1.61 -10.71
N ASP A 28 3.50 1.95 -11.97
CA ASP A 28 3.02 3.29 -12.35
C ASP A 28 1.67 3.64 -11.71
N TYR A 29 0.87 2.64 -11.32
CA TYR A 29 -0.45 2.85 -10.75
C TYR A 29 -0.37 3.40 -9.32
N SER A 30 0.57 2.92 -8.50
CA SER A 30 0.78 3.44 -7.15
C SER A 30 1.34 4.86 -7.18
N TYR A 31 2.30 5.15 -8.06
CA TYR A 31 2.80 6.52 -8.27
C TYR A 31 1.74 7.46 -8.83
N TYR A 32 0.89 6.99 -9.75
CA TYR A 32 -0.25 7.77 -10.23
C TYR A 32 -1.22 8.09 -9.08
N ALA A 33 -1.56 7.10 -8.25
CA ALA A 33 -2.42 7.28 -7.09
C ALA A 33 -1.86 8.33 -6.13
N LEU A 34 -0.55 8.27 -5.83
CA LEU A 34 0.15 9.26 -5.03
C LEU A 34 0.00 10.68 -5.61
N ILE A 35 0.35 10.86 -6.89
CA ILE A 35 0.32 12.18 -7.54
C ILE A 35 -1.11 12.71 -7.61
N TRP A 36 -2.06 11.84 -7.97
CA TRP A 36 -3.47 12.20 -8.03
C TRP A 36 -3.99 12.62 -6.65
N SER A 37 -3.65 11.89 -5.58
CA SER A 37 -4.03 12.25 -4.21
C SER A 37 -3.42 13.58 -3.79
N LEU A 38 -2.14 13.82 -4.07
CA LEU A 38 -1.46 15.09 -3.76
C LEU A 38 -2.08 16.28 -4.49
N LYS A 39 -2.58 16.09 -5.72
CA LYS A 39 -3.22 17.15 -6.51
C LYS A 39 -4.67 17.39 -6.12
N THR A 40 -5.46 16.32 -6.01
CA THR A 40 -6.92 16.39 -5.82
C THR A 40 -7.29 16.59 -4.36
N LEU A 41 -6.54 16.01 -3.43
CA LEU A 41 -6.82 16.08 -1.99
C LEU A 41 -5.89 17.07 -1.27
N LYS A 42 -5.21 17.95 -1.99
CA LYS A 42 -4.13 18.81 -1.47
C LYS A 42 -4.48 19.52 -0.16
N GLU A 43 -5.61 20.21 -0.11
CA GLU A 43 -6.08 20.93 1.08
C GLU A 43 -6.36 19.99 2.25
N SER A 44 -6.95 18.83 1.94
CA SER A 44 -7.24 17.77 2.90
C SER A 44 -6.02 17.01 3.38
N LEU A 45 -4.91 16.99 2.64
CA LEU A 45 -3.69 16.26 3.02
C LEU A 45 -2.66 17.15 3.74
N ARG A 46 -2.68 18.46 3.51
CA ARG A 46 -1.66 19.39 4.05
C ARG A 46 -1.59 19.44 5.58
N SER A 47 -2.71 19.22 6.26
CA SER A 47 -2.80 19.19 7.73
C SER A 47 -2.75 17.79 8.32
N LYS A 48 -2.65 16.75 7.49
CA LYS A 48 -2.72 15.34 7.87
C LYS A 48 -1.34 14.71 7.98
N ASN A 49 -1.26 13.62 8.73
CA ASN A 49 -0.07 12.80 8.82
C ASN A 49 -0.11 11.80 7.66
N ILE A 50 0.80 11.97 6.70
CA ILE A 50 0.88 11.12 5.52
C ILE A 50 1.91 10.01 5.76
N ILE A 51 1.49 8.76 5.56
CA ILE A 51 2.34 7.59 5.69
C ILE A 51 2.42 6.91 4.32
N LEU A 52 3.63 6.69 3.83
CA LEU A 52 3.90 5.92 2.63
C LEU A 52 4.29 4.51 3.05
N LEU A 53 3.49 3.52 2.68
CA LEU A 53 3.72 2.11 3.03
C LEU A 53 4.20 1.32 1.81
N MET A 54 5.26 0.53 1.97
CA MET A 54 5.60 -0.54 1.04
C MET A 54 5.65 -1.88 1.77
N VAL A 55 4.99 -2.91 1.22
CA VAL A 55 5.07 -4.27 1.75
C VAL A 55 6.07 -5.08 0.93
N GLN A 56 7.03 -5.67 1.62
CA GLN A 56 8.00 -6.59 1.05
C GLN A 56 7.51 -8.03 1.25
N PRO A 57 7.64 -8.91 0.25
CA PRO A 57 7.30 -10.32 0.43
C PRO A 57 8.21 -10.94 1.49
N ALA A 58 7.63 -11.66 2.45
CA ALA A 58 8.41 -12.41 3.43
C ALA A 58 9.20 -13.53 2.74
N VAL A 59 10.52 -13.50 2.92
CA VAL A 59 11.42 -14.53 2.41
C VAL A 59 11.79 -15.44 3.56
N ASP A 60 10.97 -16.46 3.77
CA ASP A 60 11.34 -17.58 4.63
C ASP A 60 11.91 -18.71 3.79
N SER A 61 12.85 -19.45 4.36
CA SER A 61 13.47 -20.64 3.75
C SER A 61 12.45 -21.69 3.27
N ASN A 62 11.20 -21.59 3.72
CA ASN A 62 10.10 -22.49 3.40
C ASN A 62 9.02 -21.89 2.47
N TYR A 63 8.95 -20.57 2.27
CA TYR A 63 7.76 -19.90 1.66
C TYR A 63 7.84 -19.66 0.14
N THR A 64 8.99 -19.81 -0.51
CA THR A 64 9.10 -19.77 -1.98
C THR A 64 8.65 -21.09 -2.63
N PHE A 65 7.53 -21.66 -2.19
CA PHE A 65 7.21 -23.07 -2.46
C PHE A 65 6.23 -23.32 -3.61
N SER A 66 5.47 -22.33 -4.11
CA SER A 66 4.44 -22.61 -5.13
C SER A 66 4.58 -21.86 -6.46
N GLY A 67 5.13 -20.64 -6.50
CA GLY A 67 5.08 -19.81 -7.72
C GLY A 67 6.31 -19.87 -8.64
N LEU A 68 7.53 -19.98 -8.09
CA LEU A 68 8.74 -19.62 -8.86
C LEU A 68 9.57 -20.82 -9.39
N LEU A 69 9.54 -21.98 -8.74
CA LEU A 69 10.44 -23.11 -9.07
C LEU A 69 9.73 -24.44 -9.40
N GLY A 70 8.39 -24.47 -9.37
CA GLY A 70 7.61 -25.67 -9.75
C GLY A 70 8.12 -26.98 -9.14
N THR A 71 8.11 -28.06 -9.93
CA THR A 71 8.59 -29.40 -9.55
C THR A 71 10.12 -29.51 -9.40
N ALA A 72 10.89 -28.44 -9.65
CA ALA A 72 12.35 -28.48 -9.58
C ALA A 72 12.87 -28.88 -8.18
N ARG A 73 12.08 -28.66 -7.12
CA ARG A 73 12.43 -29.10 -5.76
C ARG A 73 12.39 -30.62 -5.57
N LEU A 74 11.66 -31.38 -6.39
CA LEU A 74 11.75 -32.85 -6.39
C LEU A 74 13.14 -33.35 -6.78
N TYR A 75 13.90 -32.52 -7.51
CA TYR A 75 15.23 -32.83 -8.01
C TYR A 75 16.34 -32.01 -7.32
N SER A 76 16.00 -31.11 -6.40
CA SER A 76 16.93 -30.16 -5.79
C SER A 76 16.77 -30.10 -4.28
N HIS A 77 17.63 -30.84 -3.57
CA HIS A 77 17.90 -30.67 -2.13
C HIS A 77 18.82 -29.47 -1.85
N TYR A 78 18.68 -28.35 -2.57
CA TYR A 78 19.38 -27.13 -2.22
C TYR A 78 18.56 -26.37 -1.17
N ASN A 79 18.91 -26.57 0.10
CA ASN A 79 18.62 -25.59 1.12
C ASN A 79 19.19 -24.25 0.63
N LEU A 80 18.35 -23.21 0.47
CA LEU A 80 18.83 -21.86 0.16
C LEU A 80 19.87 -21.50 1.22
N ARG A 81 21.10 -21.22 0.77
CA ARG A 81 22.17 -20.94 1.71
C ARG A 81 21.84 -19.63 2.46
N PRO A 82 22.12 -19.53 3.77
CA PRO A 82 21.77 -18.35 4.56
C PRO A 82 22.32 -17.02 4.02
N ASP A 83 23.52 -17.03 3.42
CA ASP A 83 24.14 -15.89 2.74
C ASP A 83 23.33 -15.39 1.54
N PHE A 84 22.73 -16.30 0.77
CA PHE A 84 21.83 -15.92 -0.33
C PHE A 84 20.53 -15.29 0.19
N VAL A 85 19.92 -15.88 1.22
CA VAL A 85 18.69 -15.33 1.83
C VAL A 85 18.95 -13.93 2.40
N ASN A 86 20.06 -13.75 3.11
CA ASN A 86 20.43 -12.48 3.70
C ASN A 86 20.72 -11.41 2.65
N SER A 87 21.48 -11.74 1.60
CA SER A 87 21.76 -10.80 0.51
C SER A 87 20.49 -10.41 -0.26
N TYR A 88 19.57 -11.35 -0.48
CA TYR A 88 18.28 -11.05 -1.09
C TYR A 88 17.43 -10.11 -0.21
N LYS A 89 17.32 -10.39 1.09
CA LYS A 89 16.61 -9.53 2.05
C LYS A 89 17.19 -8.11 2.08
N GLU A 90 18.52 -7.99 2.12
CA GLU A 90 19.21 -6.70 2.11
C GLU A 90 18.93 -5.91 0.82
N ASN A 91 18.98 -6.57 -0.33
CA ASN A 91 18.69 -5.93 -1.61
C ASN A 91 17.22 -5.49 -1.71
N GLN A 92 16.27 -6.30 -1.23
CA GLN A 92 14.86 -5.93 -1.19
C GLN A 92 14.62 -4.71 -0.29
N LYS A 93 15.24 -4.69 0.89
CA LYS A 93 15.15 -3.54 1.79
C LYS A 93 15.68 -2.26 1.15
N LYS A 94 16.81 -2.34 0.44
CA LYS A 94 17.36 -1.19 -0.29
C LYS A 94 16.42 -0.70 -1.38
N LEU A 95 15.84 -1.61 -2.16
CA LEU A 95 14.86 -1.28 -3.20
C LEU A 95 13.64 -0.60 -2.59
N ALA A 96 13.07 -1.17 -1.53
CA ALA A 96 11.89 -0.65 -0.88
C ALA A 96 12.10 0.77 -0.34
N LEU A 97 13.23 1.00 0.33
CA LEU A 97 13.62 2.33 0.79
C LEU A 97 13.81 3.30 -0.37
N ALA A 98 14.45 2.90 -1.46
CA ALA A 98 14.64 3.77 -2.62
C ALA A 98 13.31 4.21 -3.26
N LEU A 99 12.33 3.30 -3.36
CA LEU A 99 10.99 3.61 -3.89
C LEU A 99 10.22 4.55 -2.98
N LEU A 100 10.29 4.33 -1.66
CA LEU A 100 9.66 5.17 -0.65
C LEU A 100 10.30 6.57 -0.58
N GLU A 101 11.62 6.67 -0.67
CA GLU A 101 12.32 7.97 -0.72
C GLU A 101 12.00 8.76 -1.99
N ARG A 102 11.85 8.07 -3.11
CA ARG A 102 11.35 8.69 -4.35
C ARG A 102 9.93 9.21 -4.16
N ALA A 103 9.03 8.42 -3.59
CA ALA A 103 7.65 8.83 -3.31
C ALA A 103 7.59 10.01 -2.32
N LYS A 104 8.42 9.98 -1.27
CA LYS A 104 8.56 11.07 -0.30
C LYS A 104 9.06 12.36 -0.96
N SER A 105 10.01 12.26 -1.88
CA SER A 105 10.47 13.42 -2.67
C SER A 105 9.33 14.02 -3.51
N ILE A 106 8.45 13.18 -4.08
CA ILE A 106 7.25 13.66 -4.79
C ILE A 106 6.30 14.38 -3.85
N CYS A 107 6.06 13.88 -2.63
CA CYS A 107 5.29 14.59 -1.60
C CYS A 107 5.89 15.97 -1.30
N ALA A 108 7.21 16.03 -1.09
CA ALA A 108 7.91 17.27 -0.77
C ALA A 108 7.77 18.33 -1.86
N THR A 109 7.86 17.95 -3.14
CA THR A 109 7.61 18.87 -4.28
C THR A 109 6.19 19.43 -4.31
N HIS A 110 5.23 18.77 -3.66
CA HIS A 110 3.85 19.23 -3.50
C HIS A 110 3.61 19.97 -2.16
N GLY A 111 4.66 20.17 -1.35
CA GLY A 111 4.60 20.84 -0.05
C GLY A 111 3.97 19.99 1.06
N VAL A 112 4.06 18.66 0.94
CA VAL A 112 3.54 17.68 1.90
C VAL A 112 4.71 16.92 2.49
N ASP A 113 4.82 16.90 3.82
CA ASP A 113 5.76 16.01 4.52
C ASP A 113 5.14 14.62 4.69
N ALA A 114 5.94 13.58 4.55
CA ALA A 114 5.49 12.20 4.61
C ALA A 114 6.48 11.32 5.37
N GLU A 115 5.91 10.46 6.21
CA GLU A 115 6.63 9.38 6.88
C GLU A 115 6.68 8.15 5.95
N ILE A 116 7.75 7.37 6.05
CA ILE A 116 7.90 6.13 5.30
C ILE A 116 7.78 4.94 6.25
N CYS A 117 7.11 3.88 5.80
CA CYS A 117 6.91 2.65 6.55
C CYS A 117 7.13 1.45 5.62
N THR A 118 7.79 0.42 6.14
CA THR A 118 7.98 -0.84 5.44
C THR A 118 7.41 -1.96 6.30
N GLU A 119 6.64 -2.85 5.71
CA GLU A 119 6.17 -4.08 6.36
C GLU A 119 6.64 -5.30 5.56
N GLU A 120 6.66 -6.47 6.17
CA GLU A 120 7.03 -7.74 5.52
C GLU A 120 5.86 -8.73 5.59
N GLY A 121 5.60 -9.48 4.52
CA GLY A 121 4.56 -10.51 4.50
C GLY A 121 3.72 -10.56 3.23
N ASP A 122 2.50 -11.11 3.35
CA ASP A 122 1.48 -11.02 2.30
C ASP A 122 0.91 -9.59 2.32
N ALA A 123 0.97 -8.89 1.18
CA ALA A 123 0.52 -7.51 1.06
C ALA A 123 -0.93 -7.32 1.53
N ARG A 124 -1.81 -8.29 1.31
CA ARG A 124 -3.23 -8.21 1.70
C ARG A 124 -3.39 -8.02 3.20
N THR A 125 -2.74 -8.88 3.99
CA THR A 125 -2.85 -8.84 5.45
C THR A 125 -1.98 -7.74 6.02
N ALA A 126 -0.74 -7.60 5.56
CA ALA A 126 0.20 -6.61 6.08
C ALA A 126 -0.31 -5.16 5.95
N ILE A 127 -1.01 -4.83 4.85
CA ILE A 127 -1.63 -3.51 4.69
C ILE A 127 -2.76 -3.30 5.71
N CYS A 128 -3.65 -4.28 5.88
CA CYS A 128 -4.74 -4.19 6.86
C CYS A 128 -4.21 -4.13 8.30
N ASP A 129 -3.19 -4.92 8.62
CA ASP A 129 -2.54 -4.91 9.93
C ASP A 129 -1.88 -3.55 10.20
N ALA A 130 -1.22 -2.96 9.19
CA ALA A 130 -0.65 -1.62 9.29
C ALA A 130 -1.72 -0.54 9.47
N VAL A 131 -2.88 -0.66 8.80
CA VAL A 131 -4.02 0.24 8.98
C VAL A 131 -4.44 0.27 10.46
N GLU A 132 -4.59 -0.90 11.08
CA GLU A 132 -4.99 -1.01 12.48
C GLU A 132 -3.87 -0.53 13.43
N LYS A 133 -2.64 -1.04 13.24
CA LYS A 133 -1.47 -0.71 14.06
C LYS A 133 -1.16 0.79 14.11
N LEU A 134 -1.32 1.49 12.98
CA LEU A 134 -0.98 2.91 12.86
C LEU A 134 -2.19 3.83 13.08
N ASN A 135 -3.38 3.27 13.30
CA ASN A 135 -4.66 3.98 13.39
C ASN A 135 -4.91 4.87 12.17
N ILE A 136 -4.87 4.27 10.98
CA ILE A 136 -5.08 4.98 9.71
C ILE A 136 -6.56 5.34 9.53
N ASP A 137 -6.82 6.59 9.11
CA ASP A 137 -8.18 7.08 8.85
C ASP A 137 -8.61 6.95 7.38
N LEU A 138 -7.64 6.83 6.47
CA LEU A 138 -7.88 6.63 5.05
C LEU A 138 -6.72 5.84 4.43
N LEU A 139 -7.04 4.71 3.82
CA LEU A 139 -6.12 3.93 2.99
C LEU A 139 -6.30 4.32 1.53
N VAL A 140 -5.20 4.63 0.83
CA VAL A 140 -5.19 4.93 -0.60
C VAL A 140 -4.37 3.89 -1.34
N LEU A 141 -4.95 3.32 -2.39
CA LEU A 141 -4.35 2.31 -3.25
C LEU A 141 -4.43 2.75 -4.71
N GLY A 142 -3.42 2.40 -5.52
CA GLY A 142 -3.56 2.41 -6.97
C GLY A 142 -4.35 1.20 -7.45
N GLU A 143 -5.22 1.38 -8.44
CA GLU A 143 -5.83 0.25 -9.15
C GLU A 143 -4.79 -0.40 -10.05
N GLN A 144 -4.51 -1.69 -9.83
CA GLN A 144 -3.63 -2.46 -10.72
C GLN A 144 -4.49 -3.29 -11.67
N GLU A 145 -4.27 -3.11 -12.98
CA GLU A 145 -4.95 -3.91 -14.00
C GLU A 145 -4.27 -5.28 -14.16
N ILE A 146 -5.08 -6.34 -14.29
CA ILE A 146 -4.62 -7.69 -14.58
C ILE A 146 -4.92 -8.00 -16.06
N GLY A 147 -3.98 -7.68 -16.95
CA GLY A 147 -4.03 -8.03 -18.38
C GLY A 147 -5.14 -7.36 -19.22
N THR A 148 -5.35 -7.84 -20.45
CA THR A 148 -6.25 -7.25 -21.48
C THR A 148 -7.76 -7.40 -21.20
N ILE A 149 -8.16 -7.83 -20.00
CA ILE A 149 -9.58 -8.00 -19.67
C ILE A 149 -10.11 -6.64 -19.21
N LYS A 150 -10.75 -5.91 -20.13
CA LYS A 150 -11.34 -4.57 -19.99
C LYS A 150 -12.46 -4.40 -18.94
N ARG A 151 -12.54 -5.26 -17.92
CA ARG A 151 -13.49 -5.09 -16.82
C ARG A 151 -12.71 -4.55 -15.62
N ALA A 152 -13.24 -3.49 -15.01
CA ALA A 152 -12.68 -2.81 -13.84
C ALA A 152 -12.52 -3.81 -12.68
N LEU A 153 -11.38 -4.51 -12.65
CA LEU A 153 -11.01 -5.42 -11.60
C LEU A 153 -10.07 -4.67 -10.68
N ILE A 154 -10.58 -4.32 -9.50
CA ILE A 154 -9.73 -3.96 -8.38
C ILE A 154 -8.83 -5.18 -8.14
N GLY A 155 -7.51 -5.02 -8.34
CA GLY A 155 -6.54 -6.11 -8.18
C GLY A 155 -6.68 -6.83 -6.84
N SER A 156 -6.10 -8.03 -6.71
CA SER A 156 -6.31 -8.90 -5.55
C SER A 156 -6.03 -8.24 -4.19
N VAL A 157 -5.00 -7.40 -4.10
CA VAL A 157 -4.66 -6.61 -2.92
C VAL A 157 -5.72 -5.55 -2.65
N GLY A 158 -6.07 -4.74 -3.65
CA GLY A 158 -7.09 -3.72 -3.52
C GLY A 158 -8.45 -4.28 -3.11
N ASN A 159 -8.89 -5.38 -3.75
CA ASN A 159 -10.17 -6.00 -3.43
C ASN A 159 -10.17 -6.56 -2.00
N TYR A 160 -9.05 -7.15 -1.56
CA TYR A 160 -8.93 -7.61 -0.18
C TYR A 160 -9.00 -6.45 0.81
N CYS A 161 -8.24 -5.36 0.58
CA CYS A 161 -8.25 -4.20 1.47
C CYS A 161 -9.62 -3.53 1.54
N VAL A 162 -10.31 -3.35 0.41
CA VAL A 162 -11.68 -2.80 0.37
C VAL A 162 -12.64 -3.62 1.23
N GLN A 163 -12.47 -4.94 1.30
CA GLN A 163 -13.33 -5.83 2.08
C GLN A 163 -12.94 -5.92 3.57
N ASN A 164 -11.66 -5.72 3.92
CA ASN A 164 -11.14 -6.10 5.23
C ASN A 164 -10.54 -4.95 6.05
N ALA A 165 -10.10 -3.86 5.43
CA ALA A 165 -9.48 -2.74 6.15
C ALA A 165 -10.47 -2.09 7.13
N LYS A 166 -9.98 -1.72 8.31
CA LYS A 166 -10.78 -1.06 9.36
C LYS A 166 -10.93 0.45 9.18
N CYS A 167 -10.57 0.97 8.01
CA CYS A 167 -10.74 2.36 7.64
C CYS A 167 -11.35 2.47 6.23
N PRO A 168 -11.93 3.62 5.86
CA PRO A 168 -12.26 3.93 4.47
C PRO A 168 -11.09 3.65 3.53
N VAL A 169 -11.41 3.08 2.36
CA VAL A 169 -10.42 2.75 1.32
C VAL A 169 -10.76 3.53 0.05
N LEU A 170 -9.76 4.23 -0.49
CA LEU A 170 -9.83 4.94 -1.76
C LEU A 170 -8.94 4.22 -2.79
N VAL A 171 -9.56 3.65 -3.81
CA VAL A 171 -8.86 3.05 -4.95
C VAL A 171 -8.83 4.07 -6.08
N VAL A 172 -7.61 4.43 -6.52
CA VAL A 172 -7.39 5.42 -7.56
C VAL A 172 -7.10 4.72 -8.89
N LYS A 173 -8.00 4.90 -9.84
CA LYS A 173 -7.84 4.44 -11.22
C LYS A 173 -6.94 5.38 -12.02
N LYS A 174 -5.95 4.83 -12.73
CA LYS A 174 -5.22 5.56 -13.79
C LYS A 174 -6.07 5.52 -15.07
N PRO A 175 -6.46 6.66 -15.66
CA PRO A 175 -7.16 6.69 -16.94
C PRO A 175 -6.23 6.19 -18.06
N GLU A 176 -6.80 5.52 -19.06
CA GLU A 176 -6.12 5.11 -20.30
C GLU A 176 -5.60 6.31 -21.10
#